data_AF-A0A5E4XHA1-F1
#
_entry.id   AF-A0A5E4XHA1-F1
#
_cell.length_a   1.000
_cell.length_b   1.000
_cell.length_c   1.000
_cell.angle_alpha   90.00
_cell.angle_beta   90.00
_cell.angle_gamma   90.00
#
_symmetry.space_group_name_H-M   'P 1'
#
loop_
_entity.id
_entity.type
_entity.pdbx_description
1 polymer ?
#
loop_
_entity_poly.entity_id
_entity_poly.type
_entity_poly.pdbx_seq_one_letter_code
_entity_poly.pdbx_strand_id
1 'polypeptide(L)'
;MNSNAHVDATAQRTLEIISVSLDEGPSYQAYSCGERWNGWHCPYFTFEEAMKVTEHPHLVGLKYVAEKDQFILDDPDYVNDPMYVPEIFEPETVTVDGRQIKLYAIGAFGWCWNKND
;
A
#
# COMPACT_ATOMS: atom_id res chain seq x y z
N MET A 1 3.46 20.35 40.68
CA MET A 1 3.90 21.07 39.46
C MET A 1 5.24 20.51 39.06
N ASN A 2 5.28 19.70 38.01
CA ASN A 2 6.22 19.85 36.89
C ASN A 2 5.89 18.77 35.85
N SER A 3 5.46 19.28 34.71
CA SER A 3 5.17 18.57 33.48
C SER A 3 6.44 17.89 32.96
N ASN A 4 6.30 16.69 32.41
CA ASN A 4 7.20 16.23 31.36
C ASN A 4 6.35 15.86 30.16
N ALA A 5 6.51 16.67 29.11
CA ALA A 5 5.89 16.52 27.82
C ALA A 5 6.23 15.12 27.26
N HIS A 6 5.20 14.39 26.83
CA HIS A 6 5.39 13.34 25.84
C HIS A 6 5.78 14.04 24.54
N VAL A 7 7.05 13.92 24.20
CA VAL A 7 7.52 14.16 22.84
C VAL A 7 7.04 12.96 22.01
N ASP A 8 5.86 13.09 21.41
CA ASP A 8 5.52 12.28 20.24
C ASP A 8 6.46 12.72 19.12
N ALA A 9 7.63 12.11 19.08
CA ALA A 9 8.50 12.15 17.92
C ALA A 9 7.86 11.26 16.86
N THR A 10 6.86 11.77 16.16
CA THR A 10 6.44 11.21 14.87
C THR A 10 7.67 11.28 13.97
N ALA A 11 8.33 10.14 13.79
CA ALA A 11 9.44 10.03 12.87
C ALA A 11 8.95 10.52 11.49
N GLN A 12 9.50 11.63 11.01
CA GLN A 12 9.28 12.06 9.64
C GLN A 12 9.86 10.96 8.74
N ARG A 13 9.00 10.12 8.18
CA ARG A 13 9.40 9.18 7.14
C ARG A 13 9.68 10.00 5.88
N THR A 14 10.92 9.97 5.41
CA THR A 14 11.22 10.44 4.06
C THR A 14 10.60 9.44 3.09
N LEU A 15 9.63 9.92 2.31
CA LEU A 15 9.02 9.13 1.25
C LEU A 15 9.55 9.61 -0.09
N GLU A 16 10.05 8.68 -0.88
CA GLU A 16 10.41 8.89 -2.28
C GLU A 16 9.28 8.42 -3.18
N ILE A 17 9.00 9.18 -4.23
CA ILE A 17 8.11 8.71 -5.30
C ILE A 17 8.94 7.77 -6.19
N ILE A 18 8.44 6.55 -6.38
CA ILE A 18 9.03 5.51 -7.22
C ILE A 18 7.99 5.00 -8.22
N SER A 19 8.47 4.43 -9.32
CA SER A 19 7.65 3.67 -10.27
C SER A 19 7.79 2.18 -9.94
N VAL A 20 6.68 1.45 -9.77
CA VAL A 20 6.69 0.01 -9.46
C VAL A 20 5.80 -0.79 -10.37
N SER A 21 6.16 -2.05 -10.64
CA SER A 21 5.31 -3.02 -11.35
C SER A 21 5.25 -4.33 -10.56
N LEU A 22 4.10 -5.01 -10.63
CA LEU A 22 3.94 -6.35 -10.09
C LEU A 22 4.39 -7.35 -11.16
N ASP A 23 5.47 -8.09 -10.90
CA ASP A 23 6.10 -8.98 -11.87
C ASP A 23 6.33 -8.30 -13.23
N GLU A 24 5.81 -8.88 -14.33
CA GLU A 24 5.73 -8.29 -15.67
C GLU A 24 4.35 -7.64 -15.86
N GLY A 25 4.28 -6.31 -15.88
CA GLY A 25 3.00 -5.62 -15.92
C GLY A 25 3.09 -4.10 -16.06
N PRO A 26 1.94 -3.41 -15.96
CA PRO A 26 1.89 -1.95 -15.92
C PRO A 26 2.70 -1.40 -14.74
N SER A 27 3.23 -0.20 -14.91
CA SER A 27 3.88 0.53 -13.84
C SER A 27 2.91 1.51 -13.17
N TYR A 28 3.07 1.66 -11.86
CA TYR A 28 2.27 2.54 -11.00
C TYR A 28 3.20 3.47 -10.22
N GLN A 29 2.74 4.68 -9.95
CA GLN A 29 3.47 5.58 -9.05
C GLN A 29 3.14 5.22 -7.60
N ALA A 30 4.18 5.12 -6.78
CA ALA A 30 4.05 4.78 -5.37
C ALA A 30 5.02 5.62 -4.52
N TYR A 31 4.69 5.75 -3.24
CA TYR A 31 5.62 6.22 -2.24
C TYR A 31 6.40 5.04 -1.65
N SER A 32 7.66 5.27 -1.34
CA SER A 32 8.54 4.30 -0.68
C SER A 32 9.36 4.98 0.39
N CYS A 33 9.41 4.37 1.56
CA CYS A 33 10.28 4.69 2.69
C CYS A 33 11.60 3.90 2.65
N GLY A 34 11.88 3.19 1.55
CA GLY A 34 13.05 2.32 1.40
C GLY A 34 12.88 0.92 2.00
N GLU A 35 11.71 0.60 2.55
CA GLU A 35 11.39 -0.72 3.08
C GLU A 35 11.36 -1.78 1.97
N ARG A 36 11.86 -2.96 2.32
CA ARG A 36 11.88 -4.12 1.43
C ARG A 36 11.47 -5.39 2.17
N TRP A 37 10.81 -6.29 1.45
CA TRP A 37 10.47 -7.64 1.91
C TRP A 37 11.03 -8.67 0.94
N ASN A 38 11.93 -9.54 1.42
CA ASN A 38 12.65 -10.51 0.58
C ASN A 38 13.35 -9.90 -0.65
N GLY A 39 13.80 -8.65 -0.52
CA GLY A 39 14.45 -7.89 -1.61
C GLY A 39 13.51 -7.03 -2.46
N TRP A 40 12.20 -7.29 -2.40
CA TRP A 40 11.16 -6.57 -3.15
C TRP A 40 10.76 -5.28 -2.45
N HIS A 41 10.32 -4.27 -3.21
CA HIS A 41 9.88 -3.01 -2.62
C HIS A 41 8.55 -3.17 -1.88
N CYS A 42 8.35 -2.37 -0.84
CA CYS A 42 7.08 -2.24 -0.13
C CYS A 42 6.43 -0.88 -0.49
N PRO A 43 5.69 -0.78 -1.62
CA PRO A 43 5.12 0.47 -2.08
C PRO A 43 3.85 0.86 -1.32
N TYR A 44 3.62 2.17 -1.27
CA TYR A 44 2.43 2.81 -0.70
C TYR A 44 1.76 3.69 -1.75
N PHE A 45 0.52 3.39 -2.12
CA PHE A 45 -0.17 4.06 -3.23
C PHE A 45 -1.10 5.16 -2.75
N THR A 46 -1.24 6.25 -3.50
CA THR A 46 -2.38 7.17 -3.30
C THR A 46 -3.68 6.47 -3.67
N PHE A 47 -4.82 7.02 -3.29
CA PHE A 47 -6.12 6.51 -3.75
C PHE A 47 -6.20 6.41 -5.29
N GLU A 48 -5.74 7.45 -5.98
CA GLU A 48 -5.78 7.51 -7.46
C GLU A 48 -4.91 6.42 -8.11
N GLU A 49 -3.71 6.18 -7.60
CA GLU A 49 -2.83 5.11 -8.11
C GLU A 49 -3.35 3.72 -7.70
N ALA A 50 -3.85 3.57 -6.47
CA ALA A 50 -4.47 2.33 -5.99
C ALA A 50 -5.67 1.91 -6.84
N MET A 51 -6.50 2.87 -7.29
CA MET A 51 -7.58 2.60 -8.23
C MET A 51 -7.06 2.04 -9.56
N LYS A 52 -5.93 2.52 -10.10
CA LYS A 52 -5.30 1.93 -11.29
C LYS A 52 -4.80 0.51 -11.03
N VAL A 53 -4.31 0.23 -9.81
CA VAL A 53 -3.90 -1.12 -9.41
C VAL A 53 -5.08 -2.10 -9.42
N THR A 54 -6.31 -1.65 -9.12
CA THR A 54 -7.52 -2.49 -9.23
C THR A 54 -7.80 -2.98 -10.66
N GLU A 55 -7.23 -2.31 -11.66
CA GLU A 55 -7.36 -2.67 -13.08
C GLU A 55 -6.26 -3.65 -13.54
N HIS A 56 -5.35 -4.06 -12.64
CA HIS A 56 -4.26 -4.95 -12.99
C HIS A 56 -4.78 -6.34 -13.40
N PRO A 57 -4.34 -6.90 -14.54
CA PRO A 57 -4.91 -8.14 -15.09
C PRO A 57 -4.73 -9.37 -14.20
N HIS A 58 -3.71 -9.36 -13.32
CA HIS A 58 -3.43 -10.45 -12.38
C HIS A 58 -4.00 -10.24 -10.97
N LEU A 59 -4.62 -9.10 -10.67
CA LEU A 59 -5.20 -8.81 -9.34
C LEU A 59 -6.72 -8.93 -9.38
N VAL A 60 -7.22 -10.07 -9.87
CA VAL A 60 -8.64 -10.34 -9.98
C VAL A 60 -9.27 -10.32 -8.59
N GLY A 61 -10.34 -9.53 -8.41
CA GLY A 61 -11.03 -9.39 -7.14
C GLY A 61 -10.54 -8.25 -6.25
N LEU A 62 -9.44 -7.57 -6.61
CA LEU A 62 -9.02 -6.34 -5.95
C LEU A 62 -10.03 -5.22 -6.20
N LYS A 63 -10.59 -4.65 -5.14
CA LYS A 63 -11.59 -3.58 -5.23
C LYS A 63 -11.52 -2.62 -4.05
N TYR A 64 -11.98 -1.40 -4.26
CA TYR A 64 -12.19 -0.43 -3.19
C TYR A 64 -13.56 -0.62 -2.53
N VAL A 65 -13.60 -0.58 -1.20
CA VAL A 65 -14.83 -0.63 -0.39
C VAL A 65 -14.99 0.71 0.32
N ALA A 66 -15.85 1.57 -0.25
CA ALA A 66 -16.00 2.95 0.17
C ALA A 66 -16.51 3.12 1.61
N GLU A 67 -17.35 2.20 2.07
CA GLU A 67 -17.92 2.23 3.43
C GLU A 67 -16.86 2.08 4.52
N LYS A 68 -15.74 1.44 4.19
CA LYS A 68 -14.63 1.16 5.12
C LYS A 68 -13.34 1.91 4.77
N ASP A 69 -13.33 2.67 3.67
CA ASP A 69 -12.14 3.34 3.13
C ASP A 69 -10.94 2.41 2.96
N GLN A 70 -11.15 1.21 2.41
CA GLN A 70 -10.09 0.20 2.27
C GLN A 70 -10.13 -0.49 0.90
N PHE A 71 -9.00 -1.03 0.47
CA PHE A 71 -8.98 -1.99 -0.63
C PHE A 71 -9.05 -3.41 -0.08
N ILE A 72 -9.72 -4.31 -0.81
CA ILE A 72 -9.79 -5.72 -0.46
C ILE A 72 -9.44 -6.53 -1.71
N LEU A 73 -8.50 -7.46 -1.61
CA LEU A 73 -8.31 -8.52 -2.59
C LEU A 73 -9.07 -9.76 -2.10
N ASP A 74 -10.15 -10.07 -2.80
CA ASP A 74 -10.99 -11.24 -2.58
C ASP A 74 -11.02 -12.04 -3.89
N ASP A 75 -10.04 -12.93 -4.05
CA ASP A 75 -9.77 -13.65 -5.29
C ASP A 75 -10.87 -14.70 -5.54
N PRO A 76 -11.64 -14.56 -6.64
CA PRO A 76 -12.76 -15.45 -6.91
C PRO A 76 -12.37 -16.91 -7.12
N ASP A 77 -11.11 -17.21 -7.44
CA ASP A 77 -10.62 -18.58 -7.58
C ASP A 77 -10.62 -19.34 -6.24
N TYR A 78 -10.65 -18.61 -5.11
CA TYR A 78 -10.67 -19.16 -3.76
C TYR A 78 -12.04 -19.10 -3.07
N VAL A 79 -13.12 -18.79 -3.79
CA VAL A 79 -14.47 -18.63 -3.20
C VAL A 79 -14.97 -19.87 -2.42
N ASN A 80 -14.45 -21.06 -2.75
CA ASN A 80 -14.82 -22.32 -2.09
C ASN A 80 -13.74 -22.84 -1.13
N ASP A 81 -12.63 -22.13 -0.94
CA ASP A 81 -11.58 -22.50 0.00
C ASP A 81 -11.92 -21.96 1.40
N PRO A 82 -12.27 -22.81 2.38
CA PRO A 82 -12.62 -22.36 3.73
C PRO A 82 -11.43 -21.80 4.52
N MET A 83 -10.19 -21.99 4.04
CA MET A 83 -8.97 -21.46 4.64
C MET A 83 -8.55 -20.12 4.03
N TYR A 84 -9.13 -19.73 2.90
CA TYR A 84 -8.84 -18.45 2.27
C TYR A 84 -9.42 -17.29 3.09
N VAL A 85 -8.61 -16.26 3.28
CA VAL A 85 -9.00 -15.01 3.94
C VAL A 85 -8.64 -13.87 2.99
N PRO A 86 -9.59 -13.01 2.60
CA PRO A 86 -9.31 -11.85 1.76
C PRO A 86 -8.24 -10.94 2.39
N GLU A 87 -7.33 -10.43 1.57
CA GLU A 87 -6.35 -9.45 2.02
C GLU A 87 -7.01 -8.07 2.12
N ILE A 88 -6.81 -7.38 3.24
CA ILE A 88 -7.36 -6.05 3.49
C ILE A 88 -6.22 -5.04 3.55
N PHE A 89 -6.32 -3.98 2.75
CA PHE A 89 -5.38 -2.87 2.71
C PHE A 89 -6.05 -1.60 3.22
N GLU A 90 -5.90 -1.36 4.52
CA GLU A 90 -6.37 -0.16 5.21
C GLU A 90 -5.51 1.07 4.85
N PRO A 91 -6.05 2.30 4.96
CA PRO A 91 -5.30 3.50 4.67
C PRO A 91 -4.38 3.84 5.84
N GLU A 92 -3.17 4.28 5.52
CA GLU A 92 -2.25 4.93 6.45
C GLU A 92 -2.15 6.43 6.11
N THR A 93 -2.14 7.29 7.12
CA THR A 93 -1.87 8.72 6.92
C THR A 93 -0.43 9.01 7.30
N VAL A 94 0.36 9.48 6.34
CA VAL A 94 1.79 9.78 6.51
C VAL A 94 2.04 11.27 6.27
N THR A 95 2.94 11.87 7.06
CA THR A 95 3.35 13.26 6.86
C THR A 95 4.54 13.37 5.91
N VAL A 96 4.36 14.03 4.76
CA VAL A 96 5.43 14.33 3.78
C VAL A 96 5.50 15.84 3.60
N ASP A 97 6.67 16.44 3.81
CA ASP A 97 6.89 17.90 3.72
C ASP A 97 5.85 18.74 4.49
N GLY A 98 5.43 18.25 5.67
CA GLY A 98 4.44 18.90 6.52
C GLY A 98 2.98 18.76 6.06
N ARG A 99 2.72 17.96 5.01
CA ARG A 99 1.37 17.63 4.52
C ARG A 99 1.00 16.20 4.90
N GLN A 100 -0.23 16.01 5.35
CA GLN A 100 -0.78 14.67 5.56
C GLN A 100 -1.19 14.08 4.20
N ILE A 101 -0.68 12.89 3.89
CA ILE A 101 -0.99 12.14 2.67
C ILE A 101 -1.59 10.79 3.10
N LYS A 102 -2.76 10.46 2.55
CA LYS A 102 -3.40 9.14 2.74
C LYS A 102 -2.88 8.17 1.69
N LEU A 103 -2.36 7.03 2.14
CA LEU A 103 -1.72 6.01 1.32
C LEU A 103 -2.25 4.61 1.66
N TYR A 104 -2.16 3.68 0.71
CA TYR A 104 -2.59 2.30 0.84
C TYR A 104 -1.44 1.36 0.52
N ALA A 105 -1.11 0.45 1.44
CA ALA A 105 0.02 -0.47 1.33
C ALA A 105 -0.36 -1.76 0.57
N ILE A 106 -0.86 -1.62 -0.66
CA ILE A 106 -1.38 -2.76 -1.45
C ILE A 106 -0.24 -3.73 -1.79
N GLY A 107 -0.29 -4.93 -1.24
CA GLY A 107 0.72 -5.97 -1.42
C GLY A 107 2.09 -5.67 -0.77
N ALA A 108 2.23 -4.58 -0.02
CA ALA A 108 3.46 -4.31 0.71
C ALA A 108 3.71 -5.45 1.71
N PHE A 109 4.97 -5.90 1.82
CA PHE A 109 5.38 -7.03 2.66
C PHE A 109 4.75 -8.40 2.33
N GLY A 110 4.06 -8.54 1.20
CA GLY A 110 3.47 -9.80 0.75
C GLY A 110 3.70 -10.12 -0.72
N TRP A 111 3.89 -9.11 -1.57
CA TRP A 111 3.99 -9.27 -3.03
C TRP A 111 5.33 -8.78 -3.57
N CYS A 112 5.65 -9.20 -4.80
CA CYS A 112 6.91 -8.93 -5.48
C CYS A 112 6.83 -7.66 -6.35
N TRP A 113 6.90 -6.48 -5.74
CA TRP A 113 6.94 -5.21 -6.46
C TRP A 113 8.35 -4.86 -6.95
N ASN A 114 8.56 -4.88 -8.28
CA ASN A 114 9.77 -4.41 -8.94
C ASN A 114 9.78 -2.88 -8.97
N LYS A 115 10.91 -2.25 -8.64
CA LYS A 115 11.12 -0.84 -8.98
C LYS A 115 11.53 -0.75 -10.44
N ASN A 116 10.89 0.15 -11.18
CA ASN A 116 11.31 0.54 -12.52
C ASN A 116 12.33 1.68 -12.40
N ASP A 117 13.42 1.56 -13.15
CA ASP A 117 14.49 2.56 -13.23
C ASP A 117 14.13 3.74 -14.16
#